data_AF-A0A4Q4BSY3-F1
#
_entry.id   AF-A0A4Q4BSY3-F1
#
_cell.length_a   1.000
_cell.length_b   1.000
_cell.length_c   1.000
_cell.angle_alpha   90.00
_cell.angle_beta   90.00
_cell.angle_gamma   90.00
#
_symmetry.space_group_name_H-M   'P 1'
#
loop_
_entity.id
_entity.type
_entity.pdbx_description
1 polymer ?
#
loop_
_entity_poly.entity_id
_entity_poly.type
_entity_poly.pdbx_seq_one_letter_code
_entity_poly.pdbx_strand_id
1 'polypeptide(L)'
;MSTYAVDSSRQELRATGVIEPAPVWEQTADGKRRPSDAQDRNEQGMPLWLVEVMYASEMFGRQQTVTANVLVPSPAMPALPAFEPVPFEGLSVNVYAPRNGAGVRESWSAEGIKSSGQGQQAQKQQQAEQRRGE
;
A
#
# COMPACT_ATOMS: atom_id res chain seq x y z
N MET A 1 0.57 21.18 -0.12
CA MET A 1 0.45 19.74 -0.39
C MET A 1 -0.72 19.58 -1.32
N SER A 2 -0.59 18.74 -2.33
CA SER A 2 -1.66 18.51 -3.29
C SER A 2 -1.94 17.02 -3.36
N THR A 3 -3.20 16.63 -3.20
CA THR A 3 -3.65 15.26 -3.35
C THR A 3 -4.36 15.11 -4.68
N TYR A 4 -4.00 14.09 -5.43
CA TYR A 4 -4.59 13.78 -6.73
C TYR A 4 -5.21 12.41 -6.69
N ALA A 5 -6.46 12.30 -7.17
CA ALA A 5 -7.06 11.01 -7.47
C ALA A 5 -6.36 10.41 -8.70
N VAL A 6 -6.02 9.12 -8.64
CA VAL A 6 -5.31 8.41 -9.69
C VAL A 6 -6.19 7.27 -10.19
N ASP A 7 -6.36 7.19 -11.50
CA ASP A 7 -7.00 6.04 -12.11
C ASP A 7 -6.05 4.83 -12.05
N SER A 8 -6.34 3.89 -11.15
CA SER A 8 -5.54 2.69 -10.95
C SER A 8 -5.36 1.85 -12.21
N SER A 9 -6.34 1.88 -13.13
CA SER A 9 -6.26 1.11 -14.38
C SER A 9 -5.30 1.72 -15.39
N ARG A 10 -5.15 3.04 -15.36
CA ARG A 10 -4.26 3.78 -16.26
C ARG A 10 -2.84 3.91 -15.71
N GLN A 11 -2.70 3.91 -14.39
CA GLN A 11 -1.38 3.97 -13.73
C GLN A 11 -0.62 2.65 -13.83
N GLU A 12 -1.30 1.53 -14.06
CA GLU A 12 -0.72 0.20 -14.24
C GLU A 12 0.20 -0.24 -13.09
N LEU A 13 -0.18 0.05 -11.84
CA LEU A 13 0.55 -0.40 -10.66
C LEU A 13 0.54 -1.95 -10.59
N ARG A 14 1.72 -2.55 -10.51
CA ARG A 14 1.89 -4.01 -10.38
C ARG A 14 2.46 -4.38 -9.02
N ALA A 15 1.91 -5.37 -8.34
CA ALA A 15 2.43 -5.83 -7.06
C ALA A 15 3.85 -6.39 -7.23
N THR A 16 4.73 -6.18 -6.24
CA THR A 16 6.02 -6.91 -6.20
C THR A 16 5.90 -8.25 -5.47
N GLY A 17 4.78 -8.45 -4.75
CA GLY A 17 4.57 -9.56 -3.82
C GLY A 17 5.01 -9.23 -2.38
N VAL A 18 5.67 -8.09 -2.17
CA VAL A 18 6.05 -7.60 -0.84
C VAL A 18 4.87 -6.84 -0.23
N ILE A 19 4.41 -7.33 0.92
CA ILE A 19 3.30 -6.74 1.67
C ILE A 19 3.71 -6.75 3.14
N GLU A 20 3.67 -5.58 3.78
CA GLU A 20 4.13 -5.39 5.15
C GLU A 20 3.05 -4.70 6.00
N PRO A 21 2.97 -4.98 7.32
CA PRO A 21 2.14 -4.17 8.20
C PRO A 21 2.71 -2.74 8.24
N ALA A 22 1.86 -1.73 8.04
CA ALA A 22 2.28 -0.35 8.18
C ALA A 22 2.65 -0.10 9.65
N PRO A 23 3.88 0.32 9.99
CA PRO A 23 4.27 0.49 11.37
C PRO A 23 3.73 1.82 11.93
N VAL A 24 3.39 1.84 13.22
CA VAL A 24 3.22 3.10 13.95
C VAL A 24 4.59 3.75 14.08
N TRP A 25 4.70 4.99 13.62
CA TRP A 25 5.94 5.76 13.64
C TRP A 25 6.01 6.63 14.90
N GLU A 26 6.86 6.24 15.84
CA GLU A 26 7.05 6.91 17.13
C GLU A 26 8.16 7.96 17.07
N GLN A 27 7.98 9.05 17.81
CA GLN A 27 9.04 10.05 17.98
C GLN A 27 9.99 9.61 19.11
N THR A 28 11.25 9.39 18.75
CA THR A 28 12.29 9.03 19.70
C THR A 28 12.83 10.26 20.43
N ALA A 29 13.46 10.06 21.59
CA ALA A 29 13.99 11.14 22.43
C ALA A 29 15.06 12.02 21.73
N ASP A 30 15.67 11.51 20.65
CA ASP A 30 16.59 12.24 19.77
C ASP A 30 15.87 13.09 18.69
N GLY A 31 14.54 13.21 18.77
CA GLY A 31 13.70 13.98 17.86
C GLY A 31 13.44 13.32 16.50
N LYS A 32 13.97 12.12 16.26
CA LYS A 32 13.75 11.37 15.01
C LYS A 32 12.45 10.55 15.09
N ARG A 33 11.95 10.08 13.94
CA ARG A 33 10.87 9.07 13.90
C ARG A 33 11.47 7.71 13.61
N ARG A 34 11.03 6.68 14.34
CA ARG A 34 11.38 5.27 14.08
C ARG A 34 10.11 4.42 14.00
N PRO A 35 10.12 3.34 13.21
CA PRO A 35 9.02 2.39 13.23
C PRO A 35 9.01 1.65 14.57
N SER A 36 7.82 1.45 15.12
CA SER A 36 7.56 0.54 16.24
C SER A 36 7.16 -0.85 15.72
N ASP A 37 7.03 -1.81 16.64
CA ASP A 37 6.50 -3.15 16.33
C ASP A 37 4.96 -3.17 16.19
N ALA A 38 4.28 -2.06 16.50
CA ALA A 38 2.82 -1.95 16.40
C ALA A 38 2.38 -1.61 14.97
N GLN A 39 1.30 -2.24 14.52
CA GLN A 39 0.68 -1.94 13.24
C GLN A 39 -0.27 -0.74 13.35
N ASP A 40 -0.13 0.19 12.42
CA ASP A 40 -0.96 1.39 12.29
C ASP A 40 -2.38 1.03 11.85
N ARG A 41 -3.33 1.90 12.19
CA ARG A 41 -4.75 1.70 11.94
C ARG A 41 -5.38 2.98 11.42
N ASN A 42 -6.37 2.86 10.54
CA ASN A 42 -7.14 4.01 10.10
C ASN A 42 -8.11 4.51 11.20
N GLU A 43 -8.85 5.59 10.90
CA GLU A 43 -9.80 6.21 11.84
C GLU A 43 -10.91 5.25 12.31
N GLN A 44 -11.25 4.24 11.51
CA GLN A 44 -12.24 3.20 11.82
C GLN A 44 -11.63 2.00 12.57
N GLY A 45 -10.33 2.04 12.89
CA GLY A 45 -9.61 0.96 13.58
C GLY A 45 -9.18 -0.20 12.68
N MET A 46 -9.31 -0.09 11.36
CA MET A 46 -8.86 -1.10 10.40
C MET A 46 -7.32 -1.11 10.31
N PRO A 47 -6.65 -2.28 10.36
CA PRO A 47 -5.21 -2.35 10.17
C PRO A 47 -4.79 -1.85 8.79
N LEU A 48 -3.66 -1.15 8.74
CA LEU A 48 -3.08 -0.61 7.53
C LEU A 48 -1.94 -1.50 7.04
N TRP A 49 -1.93 -1.74 5.73
CA TRP A 49 -0.93 -2.54 5.04
C TRP A 49 -0.18 -1.68 4.03
N LEU A 50 1.12 -1.89 3.92
CA LEU A 50 1.95 -1.37 2.85
C LEU A 50 2.03 -2.41 1.75
N VAL A 51 1.43 -2.12 0.60
CA VAL A 51 1.53 -2.94 -0.60
C VAL A 51 2.59 -2.34 -1.49
N GLU A 52 3.72 -3.03 -1.65
CA GLU A 52 4.76 -2.58 -2.56
C GLU A 52 4.35 -2.85 -4.00
N VAL A 53 4.43 -1.80 -4.82
CA VAL A 53 4.11 -1.84 -6.23
C VAL A 53 5.26 -1.28 -7.05
N MET A 54 5.31 -1.68 -8.32
CA MET A 54 6.17 -1.09 -9.33
C MET A 54 5.35 -0.44 -10.44
N TYR A 55 5.89 0.65 -11.01
CA TYR A 55 5.28 1.37 -12.12
C TYR A 55 6.31 2.13 -12.96
N ALA A 56 5.92 2.48 -14.17
CA ALA A 56 6.71 3.36 -15.02
C ALA A 56 6.53 4.81 -14.58
N SER A 57 7.65 5.51 -14.40
CA SER A 57 7.69 6.95 -14.13
C SER A 57 8.59 7.63 -15.14
N GLU A 58 8.32 8.90 -15.44
CA GLU A 58 9.16 9.72 -16.29
C GLU A 58 9.78 10.85 -15.47
N MET A 59 11.11 10.92 -15.45
CA MET A 59 11.85 11.98 -14.79
C MET A 59 12.83 12.59 -15.79
N PHE A 60 12.71 13.90 -16.04
CA PHE A 60 13.55 14.64 -16.98
C PHE A 60 13.62 14.00 -18.39
N GLY A 61 12.47 13.55 -18.91
CA GLY A 61 12.36 12.93 -20.22
C GLY A 61 12.91 11.49 -20.30
N ARG A 62 13.24 10.88 -19.16
CA ARG A 62 13.71 9.50 -19.07
C ARG A 62 12.66 8.63 -18.38
N GLN A 63 12.27 7.57 -19.05
CA GLN A 63 11.45 6.53 -18.44
C GLN A 63 12.29 5.65 -17.53
N GLN A 64 11.74 5.32 -16.37
CA GLN A 64 12.35 4.43 -15.40
C GLN A 64 11.26 3.65 -14.66
N THR A 65 11.61 2.44 -14.19
CA THR A 65 10.77 1.69 -13.27
C THR A 65 11.04 2.16 -11.85
N VAL A 66 9.99 2.44 -11.10
CA VAL A 66 10.06 2.90 -9.71
C VAL A 66 9.21 1.98 -8.85
N THR A 67 9.63 1.75 -7.60
CA THR A 67 8.81 1.09 -6.58
C THR A 67 8.24 2.12 -5.59
N ALA A 68 7.04 1.85 -5.09
CA ALA A 68 6.41 2.63 -4.03
C ALA A 68 5.54 1.73 -3.15
N ASN A 69 5.29 2.17 -1.92
CA ASN A 69 4.34 1.53 -1.03
C ASN A 69 3.01 2.28 -1.09
N VAL A 70 1.93 1.54 -1.39
CA VAL A 70 0.56 2.03 -1.28
C VAL A 70 0.01 1.63 0.09
N LEU A 71 -0.43 2.60 0.86
CA LEU A 71 -1.09 2.38 2.16
C LEU A 71 -2.55 1.96 1.94
N VAL A 72 -2.94 0.79 2.44
CA VAL A 72 -4.28 0.20 2.22
C VAL A 72 -4.89 -0.31 3.53
N PRO A 73 -6.11 0.12 3.91
CA PRO A 73 -6.83 -0.49 5.02
C PRO A 73 -7.38 -1.87 4.61
N SER A 74 -7.09 -2.90 5.40
CA SER A 74 -7.64 -4.24 5.18
C SER A 74 -7.65 -5.06 6.48
N PRO A 75 -8.70 -5.82 6.79
CA PRO A 75 -8.80 -6.60 8.03
C PRO A 75 -7.77 -7.74 8.11
N ALA A 76 -7.24 -8.18 6.98
CA ALA A 76 -6.19 -9.19 6.86
C ALA A 76 -5.16 -8.78 5.82
N MET A 77 -3.99 -9.43 5.84
CA MET A 77 -2.95 -9.24 4.84
C MET A 77 -3.53 -9.44 3.43
N PRO A 78 -3.46 -8.44 2.53
CA PRO A 78 -3.88 -8.63 1.16
C PRO A 78 -3.10 -9.78 0.50
N ALA A 79 -3.79 -10.65 -0.23
CA ALA A 79 -3.17 -11.73 -0.98
C ALA A 79 -3.10 -11.33 -2.45
N LEU A 80 -1.93 -10.84 -2.88
CA LEU A 80 -1.70 -10.40 -4.26
C LEU A 80 -0.65 -11.28 -4.94
N PRO A 81 -0.92 -11.78 -6.16
CA PRO A 81 0.11 -12.42 -6.96
C PRO A 81 1.19 -11.40 -7.35
N ALA A 82 2.45 -11.83 -7.29
CA ALA A 82 3.58 -10.99 -7.67
C ALA A 82 3.54 -10.66 -9.17
N PHE A 83 3.92 -9.43 -9.50
CA PHE A 83 4.03 -8.85 -10.85
C PHE A 83 2.71 -8.71 -11.62
N GLU A 84 1.58 -8.95 -10.96
CA GLU A 84 0.24 -8.74 -11.51
C GLU A 84 -0.29 -7.34 -11.19
N PRO A 85 -1.14 -6.77 -12.07
CA PRO A 85 -1.80 -5.49 -11.81
C PRO A 85 -2.62 -5.50 -10.52
N VAL A 86 -2.54 -4.42 -9.75
CA VAL A 86 -3.31 -4.24 -8.51
C VAL A 86 -4.48 -3.28 -8.76
N PRO A 87 -5.74 -3.76 -8.71
CA PRO A 87 -6.90 -2.91 -8.92
C PRO A 87 -7.28 -2.17 -7.64
N PHE A 88 -6.56 -1.11 -7.30
CA PHE A 88 -6.88 -0.30 -6.12
C PHE A 88 -8.22 0.44 -6.26
N GLU A 89 -8.93 0.59 -5.14
CA GLU A 89 -10.10 1.44 -4.99
C GLU A 89 -9.69 2.75 -4.35
N GLY A 90 -10.18 3.88 -4.87
CA GLY A 90 -9.86 5.20 -4.31
C GLY A 90 -8.36 5.53 -4.31
N LEU A 91 -7.61 5.05 -5.30
CA LEU A 91 -6.17 5.30 -5.38
C LEU A 91 -5.90 6.80 -5.47
N SER A 92 -4.98 7.26 -4.64
CA SER A 92 -4.59 8.65 -4.54
C SER A 92 -3.09 8.78 -4.29
N VAL A 93 -2.54 9.90 -4.75
CA VAL A 93 -1.16 10.30 -4.49
C VAL A 93 -1.15 11.69 -3.87
N ASN A 94 -0.47 11.80 -2.73
CA ASN A 94 -0.13 13.07 -2.12
C ASN A 94 1.28 13.46 -2.56
N VAL A 95 1.39 14.62 -3.22
CA VAL A 95 2.65 15.17 -3.71
C VAL A 95 3.05 16.36 -2.84
N TYR A 96 4.26 16.30 -2.30
CA TYR A 96 4.77 17.34 -1.41
C TYR A 96 6.28 17.54 -1.55
N ALA A 97 6.74 18.77 -1.29
CA ALA A 97 8.16 19.07 -1.17
C ALA A 97 8.52 19.19 0.33
N PRO A 98 9.40 18.33 0.87
CA PRO A 98 9.87 18.45 2.23
C PRO A 98 10.75 19.69 2.39
N ARG A 99 10.69 20.32 3.57
CA ARG A 99 11.40 21.57 3.87
C ARG A 99 12.94 21.46 3.83
N ASN A 100 13.47 20.25 3.86
CA ASN A 100 14.91 19.97 3.79
C ASN A 100 15.48 20.03 2.36
N GLY A 101 14.69 20.42 1.36
CA GLY A 101 15.14 20.57 -0.02
C GLY A 101 15.34 19.25 -0.77
N ALA A 102 14.91 18.11 -0.22
CA ALA A 102 15.12 16.78 -0.79
C ALA A 102 14.26 16.44 -2.03
N GLY A 103 13.85 17.46 -2.79
CA GLY A 103 13.01 17.32 -3.99
C GLY A 103 11.57 16.94 -3.70
N VAL A 104 10.76 16.82 -4.75
CA VAL A 104 9.35 16.39 -4.65
C VAL A 104 9.29 14.94 -4.17
N ARG A 105 8.32 14.65 -3.29
CA ARG A 105 8.03 13.33 -2.73
C ARG A 105 6.57 12.98 -2.98
N GLU A 106 6.34 11.67 -3.07
CA GLU A 106 5.03 11.07 -3.26
C GLU A 106 4.71 10.18 -2.06
N SER A 107 3.45 10.20 -1.63
CA SER A 107 2.88 9.24 -0.69
C SER A 107 1.60 8.69 -1.31
N TRP A 108 1.50 7.37 -1.41
CA TRP A 108 0.42 6.68 -2.09
C TRP A 108 -0.54 6.04 -1.08
N SER A 109 -1.84 6.14 -1.33
CA SER A 109 -2.87 5.51 -0.52
C SER A 109 -4.07 5.06 -1.35
N ALA A 110 -4.75 4.02 -0.90
CA ALA A 110 -5.99 3.54 -1.48
C ALA A 110 -7.01 3.24 -0.38
N GLU A 111 -8.30 3.27 -0.73
CA GLU A 111 -9.40 2.91 0.17
C GLU A 111 -9.56 1.39 0.28
N GLY A 112 -9.04 0.63 -0.69
CA GLY A 112 -9.10 -0.81 -0.72
C GLY A 112 -8.44 -1.40 -1.97
N ILE A 113 -8.55 -2.71 -2.12
CA ILE A 113 -8.16 -3.44 -3.34
C ILE A 113 -9.37 -4.23 -3.80
N LYS A 114 -9.76 -4.06 -5.07
CA LYS A 114 -10.81 -4.88 -5.67
C LYS A 114 -10.37 -6.33 -5.63
N SER A 115 -11.19 -7.18 -5.03
CA SER A 115 -11.01 -8.63 -5.17
C SER A 115 -11.16 -8.98 -6.66
N SER A 116 -10.05 -9.28 -7.33
CA SER A 116 -10.09 -10.20 -8.45
C SER A 116 -10.53 -11.55 -7.86
N GLY A 117 -11.56 -12.19 -8.41
CA GLY A 117 -12.31 -13.30 -7.79
C GLY A 117 -11.53 -14.57 -7.40
N GLN A 118 -10.20 -14.54 -7.38
CA GLN A 118 -9.32 -15.65 -7.01
C GLN A 118 -8.87 -15.59 -5.53
N GLY A 119 -8.75 -14.40 -4.92
CA GLY A 119 -8.30 -14.27 -3.51
C GLY A 119 -9.33 -14.71 -2.47
N GLN A 120 -10.62 -14.58 -2.76
CA GLN A 120 -11.70 -15.00 -1.84
C GLN A 120 -11.82 -16.52 -1.70
N GLN A 121 -11.37 -17.30 -2.69
CA GLN A 121 -11.40 -18.77 -2.61
C GLN A 121 -10.35 -19.30 -1.64
N ALA A 122 -9.15 -18.71 -1.61
CA ALA A 122 -8.10 -19.06 -0.65
C ALA A 122 -8.51 -18.71 0.80
N GLN A 123 -9.17 -17.55 1.00
CA GLN A 123 -9.69 -17.16 2.32
C GLN A 123 -10.86 -18.05 2.79
N LYS A 124 -11.77 -18.46 1.89
CA LYS A 124 -12.85 -19.40 2.24
C LYS A 124 -12.33 -20.78 2.62
N GLN A 125 -11.25 -21.25 1.99
CA GLN A 125 -10.65 -22.56 2.32
C GLN A 125 -9.95 -22.54 3.68
N GLN A 126 -9.17 -21.50 3.99
CA GLN A 126 -8.51 -21.38 5.31
C GLN A 126 -9.52 -21.24 6.46
N GLN A 127 -10.62 -20.52 6.23
CA GLN A 127 -11.68 -20.36 7.24
C GLN A 127 -12.56 -21.62 7.38
N ALA A 128 -12.66 -22.45 6.33
CA ALA A 128 -13.35 -23.74 6.37
C ALA A 128 -12.52 -24.85 7.04
N GLU A 129 -11.19 -24.84 6.90
CA GLU A 129 -10.30 -25.77 7.59
C GLU A 129 -10.24 -25.52 9.09
N GLN A 130 -10.24 -24.25 9.53
CA GLN A 130 -10.27 -23.91 10.96
C GLN A 130 -11.57 -24.34 11.66
N ARG A 131 -12.69 -24.42 10.94
CA ARG A 131 -13.98 -24.88 11.50
C ARG A 131 -14.18 -26.40 11.46
N ARG A 132 -13.24 -27.14 10.88
CA ARG A 132 -13.31 -28.61 10.75
C ARG A 132 -12.44 -29.34 11.77
N GLY A 133 -11.72 -28.59 12.61
CA GLY A 133 -10.84 -29.08 13.67
C GLY A 133 -11.34 -28.85 15.10
N GLU A 134 -12.57 -28.36 15.27
CA GLU A 134 -13.33 -28.35 16.54
C GLU A 134 -14.40 -29.44 16.52
#